data_AF-A0A7X8WF53-F1
#
_entry.id   AF-A0A7X8WF53-F1
#
_cell.length_a   1.000
_cell.length_b   1.000
_cell.length_c   1.000
_cell.angle_alpha   90.00
_cell.angle_beta   90.00
_cell.angle_gamma   90.00
#
_symmetry.space_group_name_H-M   'P 1'
#
loop_
_entity.id
_entity.type
_entity.pdbx_description
1 polymer ?
#
loop_
_entity_poly.entity_id
_entity_poly.type
_entity_poly.pdbx_seq_one_letter_code
_entity_poly.pdbx_strand_id
1 'polypeptide(L)'
;PAVITAGEQKEAEAVIELFAKWLPTQNNLIHNRQEDYYEGIERTLVIIKPDNWRYASSRPGMIIDMFSRSGLRIVAIKVLKMSVSQAVRFYGPTKDGLKNRLAPIYGMQARELLEREFNIPLTEEIEKTLTESFGDLYSEEQFERIVEFMAGIKTYERPRDEWDEPGLVKSMILVYEGKDAIGKIRTILGATDPTKAAAGTIRREFGSNICINAAHASDSVESAVREMGILEVEKNHLGGVLRHYVANR
;
A
#
# COMPACT_ATOMS: atom_id res chain seq x y z
N PRO A 1 11.41 -3.13 -31.50
CA PRO A 1 10.76 -4.15 -30.64
C PRO A 1 10.24 -3.51 -29.34
N ALA A 2 8.95 -3.69 -29.01
CA ALA A 2 8.38 -3.17 -27.75
C ALA A 2 8.79 -4.02 -26.53
N VAL A 3 9.16 -5.28 -26.77
CA VAL A 3 9.69 -6.21 -25.77
C VAL A 3 10.97 -6.83 -26.34
N ILE A 4 12.01 -6.95 -25.50
CA ILE A 4 13.27 -7.62 -25.82
C ILE A 4 13.36 -8.83 -24.90
N THR A 5 13.55 -10.00 -25.49
CA THR A 5 13.70 -11.27 -24.76
C THR A 5 15.03 -11.91 -25.16
N ALA A 6 15.70 -12.56 -24.20
CA ALA A 6 16.83 -13.42 -24.50
C ALA A 6 16.36 -14.65 -25.29
N GLY A 7 17.14 -15.06 -26.29
CA GLY A 7 16.89 -16.29 -27.05
C GLY A 7 17.38 -17.53 -26.31
N GLU A 8 18.44 -17.38 -25.50
CA GLU A 8 19.03 -18.45 -24.72
C GLU A 8 19.21 -18.06 -23.23
N GLN A 9 19.26 -19.07 -22.36
CA GLN A 9 19.49 -18.89 -20.93
C GLN A 9 20.79 -18.13 -20.64
N LYS A 10 21.87 -18.43 -21.39
CA LYS A 10 23.16 -17.76 -21.26
C LYS A 10 23.08 -16.26 -21.56
N GLU A 11 22.27 -15.86 -22.54
CA GLU A 11 22.03 -14.46 -22.86
C GLU A 11 21.23 -13.77 -21.75
N ALA A 12 20.20 -14.44 -21.22
CA ALA A 12 19.41 -13.92 -20.11
C ALA A 12 20.30 -13.66 -18.88
N GLU A 13 21.18 -14.60 -18.56
CA GLU A 13 22.14 -14.51 -17.47
C GLU A 13 23.14 -13.36 -17.67
N ALA A 14 23.70 -13.20 -18.86
CA ALA A 14 24.61 -12.10 -19.17
C ALA A 14 23.93 -10.73 -19.01
N VAL A 15 22.66 -10.62 -19.43
CA VAL A 15 21.85 -9.41 -19.25
C VAL A 15 21.55 -9.15 -17.77
N ILE A 16 21.18 -10.18 -17.01
CA ILE A 16 20.95 -10.06 -15.56
C ILE A 16 22.22 -9.62 -14.83
N GLU A 17 23.39 -10.18 -15.17
CA GLU A 17 24.68 -9.76 -14.60
C GLU A 17 25.01 -8.30 -14.89
N LEU A 18 24.74 -7.84 -16.11
CA LEU A 18 24.92 -6.43 -16.49
C LEU A 18 24.06 -5.52 -15.61
N PHE A 19 22.76 -5.83 -15.47
CA PHE A 19 21.86 -5.07 -14.62
C PHE A 19 22.21 -5.16 -13.14
N ALA A 20 22.66 -6.32 -12.65
CA ALA A 20 23.07 -6.51 -11.26
C ALA A 20 24.25 -5.60 -10.86
N LYS A 21 25.14 -5.29 -11.81
CA LYS A 21 26.26 -4.34 -11.62
C LYS A 21 25.82 -2.89 -11.73
N TRP A 22 24.92 -2.57 -12.67
CA TRP A 22 24.51 -1.20 -12.97
C TRP A 22 23.44 -0.66 -12.02
N LEU A 23 22.34 -1.39 -11.80
CA LEU A 23 21.17 -0.91 -11.03
C LEU A 23 21.47 -0.39 -9.62
N PRO A 24 22.42 -0.95 -8.84
CA PRO A 24 22.71 -0.45 -7.49
C PRO A 24 23.20 1.01 -7.43
N THR A 25 23.69 1.56 -8.54
CA THR A 25 24.14 2.96 -8.62
C THR A 25 23.07 3.89 -9.16
N GLN A 26 21.89 3.37 -9.50
CA GLN A 26 20.83 4.11 -10.17
C GLN A 26 19.70 4.45 -9.20
N ASN A 27 19.15 5.65 -9.34
CA ASN A 27 17.93 6.04 -8.66
C ASN A 27 16.73 5.30 -9.30
N ASN A 28 15.83 4.80 -8.47
CA ASN A 28 14.59 4.16 -8.93
C ASN A 28 13.53 5.19 -9.39
N LEU A 29 13.64 6.42 -8.91
CA LEU A 29 12.82 7.55 -9.32
C LEU A 29 13.51 8.31 -10.46
N ILE A 30 12.85 8.39 -11.62
CA ILE A 30 13.42 8.96 -12.82
C ILE A 30 13.22 10.47 -12.88
N HIS A 31 14.33 11.20 -13.01
CA HIS A 31 14.38 12.63 -13.29
C HIS A 31 15.13 12.86 -14.61
N ASN A 32 14.40 12.98 -15.71
CA ASN A 32 14.97 13.02 -17.07
C ASN A 32 14.25 13.99 -18.02
N ARG A 33 13.57 14.99 -17.48
CA ARG A 33 12.95 16.10 -18.22
C ARG A 33 13.70 17.39 -17.92
N GLN A 34 13.47 18.41 -18.73
CA GLN A 34 13.98 19.77 -18.49
C GLN A 34 13.30 20.38 -17.26
N GLU A 35 13.90 21.40 -16.65
CA GLU A 35 13.41 21.97 -15.38
C GLU A 35 12.01 22.59 -15.52
N ASP A 36 11.73 23.24 -16.64
CA ASP A 36 10.45 23.86 -16.98
C ASP A 36 9.29 22.85 -17.04
N TYR A 37 9.57 21.59 -17.42
CA TYR A 37 8.58 20.54 -17.40
C TYR A 37 7.99 20.34 -16.00
N TYR A 38 8.78 20.48 -14.94
CA TYR A 38 8.34 20.18 -13.57
C TYR A 38 7.47 21.28 -12.95
N GLU A 39 7.33 22.44 -13.62
CA GLU A 39 6.48 23.52 -13.16
C GLU A 39 5.00 23.09 -13.17
N GLY A 40 4.38 23.07 -11.99
CA GLY A 40 2.99 22.64 -11.82
C GLY A 40 2.76 21.14 -12.03
N ILE A 41 3.82 20.32 -11.98
CA ILE A 41 3.72 18.86 -12.05
C ILE A 41 3.69 18.26 -10.66
N GLU A 42 2.72 17.37 -10.45
CA GLU A 42 2.57 16.62 -9.23
C GLU A 42 3.11 15.20 -9.39
N ARG A 43 3.49 14.60 -8.26
CA ARG A 43 3.75 13.18 -8.15
C ARG A 43 2.81 12.58 -7.12
N THR A 44 2.27 11.41 -7.43
CA THR A 44 1.43 10.65 -6.52
C THR A 44 1.94 9.23 -6.39
N LEU A 45 1.89 8.71 -5.17
CA LEU A 45 2.19 7.31 -4.89
C LEU A 45 0.95 6.47 -5.18
N VAL A 46 1.16 5.29 -5.76
CA VAL A 46 0.17 4.23 -5.88
C VAL A 46 0.77 2.94 -5.30
N ILE A 47 -0.02 2.21 -4.53
CA ILE A 47 0.34 0.86 -4.06
C ILE A 47 -0.68 -0.13 -4.59
N ILE A 48 -0.22 -1.11 -5.36
CA ILE A 48 -1.00 -2.32 -5.64
C ILE A 48 -0.77 -3.27 -4.47
N LYS A 49 -1.85 -3.47 -3.71
CA LYS A 49 -1.84 -4.09 -2.38
C LYS A 49 -1.55 -5.61 -2.42
N PRO A 50 -1.16 -6.21 -1.27
CA PRO A 50 -0.79 -7.63 -1.14
C PRO A 50 -1.78 -8.66 -1.65
N ASP A 51 -3.09 -8.37 -1.65
CA ASP A 51 -4.12 -9.27 -2.16
C ASP A 51 -3.90 -9.65 -3.63
N ASN A 52 -3.30 -8.76 -4.42
CA ASN A 52 -3.02 -9.01 -5.84
C ASN A 52 -1.83 -9.96 -6.07
N TRP A 53 -1.11 -10.34 -5.02
CA TRP A 53 0.09 -11.19 -5.07
C TRP A 53 -0.11 -12.55 -4.40
N ARG A 54 -1.28 -12.82 -3.83
CA ARG A 54 -1.62 -14.10 -3.20
C ARG A 54 -1.61 -15.26 -4.18
N TYR A 55 -2.07 -15.01 -5.41
CA TYR A 55 -2.09 -15.98 -6.50
C TYR A 55 -1.56 -15.33 -7.78
N ALA A 56 -0.95 -16.13 -8.64
CA ALA A 56 -0.56 -15.68 -9.97
C ALA A 56 -1.82 -15.23 -10.74
N SER A 57 -1.87 -13.96 -11.11
CA SER A 57 -3.00 -13.39 -11.85
C SER A 57 -2.56 -12.20 -12.70
N SER A 58 -3.37 -11.83 -13.68
CA SER A 58 -3.18 -10.63 -14.51
C SER A 58 -3.62 -9.34 -13.80
N ARG A 59 -4.15 -9.41 -12.57
CA ARG A 59 -4.73 -8.26 -11.85
C ARG A 59 -3.78 -7.07 -11.75
N PRO A 60 -2.50 -7.21 -11.35
CA PRO A 60 -1.59 -6.07 -11.29
C PRO A 60 -1.44 -5.38 -12.66
N GLY A 61 -1.33 -6.15 -13.74
CA GLY A 61 -1.23 -5.61 -15.10
C GLY A 61 -2.48 -4.85 -15.53
N MET A 62 -3.67 -5.38 -15.25
CA MET A 62 -4.95 -4.70 -15.53
C MET A 62 -5.12 -3.41 -14.72
N ILE A 63 -4.68 -3.39 -13.46
CA ILE A 63 -4.69 -2.18 -12.63
C ILE A 63 -3.76 -1.10 -13.22
N ILE A 64 -2.56 -1.48 -13.65
CA ILE A 64 -1.62 -0.56 -14.32
C ILE A 64 -2.22 -0.03 -15.64
N ASP A 65 -2.86 -0.89 -16.43
CA ASP A 65 -3.56 -0.50 -17.65
C ASP A 65 -4.66 0.54 -17.38
N MET A 66 -5.48 0.33 -16.35
CA MET A 66 -6.50 1.30 -15.96
C MET A 66 -5.91 2.65 -15.57
N PHE A 67 -4.83 2.66 -14.77
CA PHE A 67 -4.14 3.91 -14.43
C PHE A 67 -3.49 4.60 -15.64
N SER A 68 -3.05 3.84 -16.66
CA SER A 68 -2.47 4.42 -17.88
C SER A 68 -3.43 5.35 -18.62
N ARG A 69 -4.74 5.15 -18.46
CA ARG A 69 -5.80 6.01 -19.03
C ARG A 69 -5.78 7.45 -18.52
N SER A 70 -5.06 7.72 -17.42
CA SER A 70 -4.85 9.07 -16.90
C SER A 70 -3.96 9.95 -17.80
N GLY A 71 -3.18 9.35 -18.70
CA GLY A 71 -2.13 10.04 -19.45
C GLY A 71 -0.93 10.46 -18.59
N LEU A 72 -0.88 10.03 -17.32
CA LEU A 72 0.25 10.28 -16.43
C LEU A 72 1.41 9.35 -16.75
N ARG A 73 2.62 9.80 -16.42
CA ARG A 73 3.84 9.05 -16.62
C ARG A 73 4.19 8.24 -15.38
N ILE A 74 4.51 6.96 -15.55
CA ILE A 74 5.15 6.18 -14.49
C ILE A 74 6.63 6.60 -14.42
N VAL A 75 7.07 7.08 -13.26
CA VAL A 75 8.44 7.56 -13.02
C VAL A 75 9.21 6.74 -12.00
N ALA A 76 8.54 5.85 -11.28
CA ALA A 76 9.18 4.83 -10.45
C ALA A 76 8.29 3.60 -10.34
N ILE A 77 8.91 2.43 -10.24
CA ILE A 77 8.25 1.15 -9.95
C ILE A 77 9.15 0.30 -9.07
N LYS A 78 8.64 -0.25 -7.97
CA LYS A 78 9.37 -1.22 -7.14
C LYS A 78 8.43 -2.25 -6.54
N VAL A 79 8.86 -3.51 -6.50
CA VAL A 79 8.22 -4.53 -5.66
C VAL A 79 8.91 -4.50 -4.30
N LEU A 80 8.13 -4.37 -3.24
CA LEU A 80 8.62 -4.23 -1.87
C LEU A 80 7.86 -5.19 -0.97
N LYS A 81 8.54 -5.78 0.01
CA LYS A 81 7.90 -6.36 1.18
C LYS A 81 7.97 -5.35 2.32
N MET A 82 6.86 -4.66 2.56
CA MET A 82 6.82 -3.55 3.52
C MET A 82 7.19 -4.06 4.91
N SER A 83 8.13 -3.40 5.58
CA SER A 83 8.49 -3.73 6.96
C SER A 83 7.36 -3.31 7.92
N VAL A 84 7.35 -3.84 9.14
CA VAL A 84 6.38 -3.44 10.17
C VAL A 84 6.52 -1.95 10.49
N SER A 85 7.77 -1.46 10.59
CA SER A 85 8.11 -0.05 10.76
C SER A 85 7.55 0.82 9.64
N GLN A 86 7.71 0.41 8.38
CA GLN A 86 7.14 1.12 7.23
C GLN A 86 5.62 1.14 7.27
N ALA A 87 4.95 0.00 7.53
CA ALA A 87 3.50 -0.07 7.58
C ALA A 87 2.90 0.81 8.69
N VAL A 88 3.49 0.77 9.89
CA VAL A 88 3.05 1.61 11.02
C VAL A 88 3.25 3.10 10.71
N ARG A 89 4.40 3.50 10.16
CA ARG A 89 4.66 4.89 9.79
C ARG A 89 3.74 5.36 8.66
N PHE A 90 3.45 4.49 7.71
CA PHE A 90 2.61 4.79 6.55
C PHE A 90 1.16 5.02 6.96
N TYR A 91 0.60 4.09 7.74
CA TYR A 91 -0.81 4.13 8.15
C TYR A 91 -1.05 4.86 9.47
N GLY A 92 0.00 5.25 10.20
CA GLY A 92 -0.09 5.99 11.46
C GLY A 92 -1.10 7.14 11.46
N PRO A 93 -1.14 8.01 10.43
CA PRO A 93 -2.12 9.10 10.34
C PRO A 93 -3.59 8.63 10.33
N THR A 94 -3.87 7.37 10.00
CA THR A 94 -5.23 6.81 9.98
C THR A 94 -5.65 6.19 11.30
N LYS A 95 -4.73 5.97 12.26
CA LYS A 95 -4.99 5.28 13.52
C LYS A 95 -6.05 6.01 14.35
N ASP A 96 -5.86 7.30 14.59
CA ASP A 96 -6.77 8.09 15.42
C ASP A 96 -8.15 8.26 14.76
N GLY A 97 -8.17 8.46 13.44
CA GLY A 97 -9.42 8.52 12.68
C GLY A 97 -10.21 7.21 12.69
N LEU A 98 -9.51 6.07 12.70
CA LEU A 98 -10.11 4.75 12.84
C LEU A 98 -10.70 4.57 14.24
N LYS A 99 -9.93 4.91 15.29
CA LYS A 99 -10.36 4.85 16.69
C LYS A 99 -11.62 5.68 16.93
N ASN A 100 -11.61 6.94 16.55
CA ASN A 100 -12.73 7.86 16.76
C ASN A 100 -14.02 7.40 16.05
N ARG A 101 -13.90 6.62 14.98
CA ARG A 101 -15.05 6.09 14.24
C ARG A 101 -15.54 4.76 14.80
N LEU A 102 -14.63 3.85 15.13
CA LEU A 102 -14.98 2.47 15.47
C LEU A 102 -15.26 2.29 16.96
N ALA A 103 -14.51 2.94 17.84
CA ALA A 103 -14.66 2.72 19.28
C ALA A 103 -16.11 2.94 19.77
N PRO A 104 -16.83 4.03 19.40
CA PRO A 104 -18.22 4.22 19.82
C PRO A 104 -19.17 3.16 19.29
N ILE A 105 -18.98 2.73 18.03
CA ILE A 105 -19.83 1.71 17.38
C ILE A 105 -19.70 0.37 18.10
N TYR A 106 -18.48 -0.06 18.39
CA TYR A 106 -18.24 -1.35 19.02
C TYR A 106 -18.45 -1.32 20.53
N GLY A 107 -18.31 -0.17 21.19
CA GLY A 107 -18.75 0.02 22.57
C GLY A 107 -20.26 -0.17 22.72
N MET A 108 -21.04 0.47 21.83
CA MET A 108 -22.50 0.29 21.78
C MET A 108 -22.89 -1.16 21.47
N GLN A 109 -22.26 -1.80 20.47
CA GLN A 109 -22.54 -3.21 20.15
C GLN A 109 -22.19 -4.16 21.30
N ALA A 110 -21.11 -3.89 22.03
CA ALA A 110 -20.77 -4.66 23.22
C ALA A 110 -21.83 -4.51 24.31
N ARG A 111 -22.34 -3.28 24.54
CA ARG A 111 -23.45 -3.03 25.46
C ARG A 111 -24.68 -3.86 25.06
N GLU A 112 -25.14 -3.72 23.82
CA GLU A 112 -26.32 -4.44 23.31
C GLU A 112 -26.17 -5.96 23.42
N LEU A 113 -24.97 -6.48 23.14
CA LEU A 113 -24.67 -7.90 23.27
C LEU A 113 -24.77 -8.37 24.73
N LEU A 114 -24.18 -7.62 25.67
CA LEU A 114 -24.19 -7.94 27.10
C LEU A 114 -25.59 -7.82 27.71
N GLU A 115 -26.36 -6.77 27.37
CA GLU A 115 -27.74 -6.61 27.82
C GLU A 115 -28.61 -7.79 27.36
N ARG A 116 -28.45 -8.21 26.10
CA ARG A 116 -29.20 -9.34 25.55
C ARG A 116 -28.81 -10.67 26.19
N GLU A 117 -27.51 -10.92 26.34
CA GLU A 117 -27.01 -12.22 26.82
C GLU A 117 -27.31 -12.43 28.31
N PHE A 118 -27.17 -11.37 29.12
CA PHE A 118 -27.33 -11.45 30.57
C PHE A 118 -28.69 -10.94 31.07
N ASN A 119 -29.51 -10.37 30.19
CA ASN A 119 -30.83 -9.81 30.50
C ASN A 119 -30.79 -8.78 31.64
N ILE A 120 -29.79 -7.90 31.60
CA ILE A 120 -29.58 -6.80 32.55
C ILE A 120 -29.57 -5.46 31.79
N PRO A 121 -30.14 -4.37 32.35
CA PRO A 121 -29.97 -3.05 31.78
C PRO A 121 -28.58 -2.49 32.12
N LEU A 122 -27.88 -1.95 31.13
CA LEU A 122 -26.59 -1.28 31.31
C LEU A 122 -26.76 0.23 31.17
N THR A 123 -26.16 0.99 32.09
CA THR A 123 -26.25 2.45 32.11
C THR A 123 -25.36 3.09 31.04
N GLU A 124 -25.60 4.36 30.73
CA GLU A 124 -24.74 5.16 29.84
C GLU A 124 -23.27 5.23 30.33
N GLU A 125 -23.05 5.20 31.64
CA GLU A 125 -21.71 5.15 32.23
C GLU A 125 -20.97 3.85 31.88
N ILE A 126 -21.69 2.71 31.88
CA ILE A 126 -21.14 1.43 31.45
C ILE A 126 -20.88 1.44 29.94
N GLU A 127 -21.75 2.06 29.12
CA GLU A 127 -21.51 2.22 27.68
C GLU A 127 -20.21 2.98 27.39
N LYS A 128 -20.02 4.09 28.12
CA LYS A 128 -18.79 4.88 28.01
C LYS A 128 -17.57 4.05 28.39
N THR A 129 -17.65 3.29 29.48
CA THR A 129 -16.58 2.38 29.91
C THR A 129 -16.30 1.32 28.85
N LEU A 130 -17.32 0.70 28.26
CA LEU A 130 -17.16 -0.28 27.17
C LEU A 130 -16.55 0.33 25.93
N THR A 131 -16.88 1.58 25.60
CA THR A 131 -16.30 2.32 24.48
C THR A 131 -14.82 2.58 24.71
N GLU A 132 -14.44 3.13 25.88
CA GLU A 132 -13.06 3.46 26.24
C GLU A 132 -12.18 2.24 26.52
N SER A 133 -12.78 1.06 26.75
CA SER A 133 -12.06 -0.20 26.94
C SER A 133 -12.14 -1.10 25.71
N PHE A 134 -13.27 -1.77 25.50
CA PHE A 134 -13.46 -2.72 24.41
C PHE A 134 -13.44 -2.05 23.03
N GLY A 135 -14.09 -0.89 22.88
CA GLY A 135 -14.09 -0.14 21.63
C GLY A 135 -12.69 0.32 21.21
N ASP A 136 -11.90 0.79 22.18
CA ASP A 136 -10.49 1.16 22.00
C ASP A 136 -9.64 -0.05 21.61
N LEU A 137 -9.72 -1.15 22.36
CA LEU A 137 -9.01 -2.40 22.05
C LEU A 137 -9.35 -2.93 20.67
N TYR A 138 -10.64 -2.91 20.30
CA TYR A 138 -11.08 -3.34 18.98
C TYR A 138 -10.51 -2.46 17.86
N SER A 139 -10.47 -1.14 18.09
CA SER A 139 -9.93 -0.18 17.14
C SER A 139 -8.42 -0.37 16.93
N GLU A 140 -7.67 -0.64 18.00
CA GLU A 140 -6.26 -0.99 17.92
C GLU A 140 -6.04 -2.28 17.14
N GLU A 141 -6.85 -3.32 17.41
CA GLU A 141 -6.80 -4.58 16.67
C GLU A 141 -7.15 -4.39 15.18
N GLN A 142 -8.05 -3.46 14.81
CA GLN A 142 -8.28 -3.13 13.41
C GLN A 142 -7.07 -2.45 12.76
N PHE A 143 -6.34 -1.61 13.49
CA PHE A 143 -5.09 -1.04 13.00
C PHE A 143 -4.02 -2.13 12.81
N GLU A 144 -3.90 -3.06 13.75
CA GLU A 144 -3.00 -4.22 13.64
C GLU A 144 -3.31 -5.05 12.39
N ARG A 145 -4.59 -5.25 12.05
CA ARG A 145 -4.98 -5.94 10.81
C ARG A 145 -4.56 -5.19 9.55
N ILE A 146 -4.48 -3.86 9.56
CA ILE A 146 -3.95 -3.08 8.43
C ILE A 146 -2.44 -3.33 8.31
N VAL A 147 -1.72 -3.30 9.42
CA VAL A 147 -0.28 -3.58 9.47
C VAL A 147 0.00 -5.01 9.00
N GLU A 148 -0.73 -5.99 9.53
CA GLU A 148 -0.66 -7.40 9.12
C GLU A 148 -0.98 -7.56 7.63
N PHE A 149 -2.01 -6.89 7.13
CA PHE A 149 -2.36 -7.01 5.72
C PHE A 149 -1.23 -6.49 4.80
N MET A 150 -0.53 -5.43 5.20
CA MET A 150 0.48 -4.76 4.38
C MET A 150 1.90 -5.30 4.55
N ALA A 151 2.26 -5.72 5.76
CA ALA A 151 3.57 -6.27 6.12
C ALA A 151 3.56 -7.81 6.23
N GLY A 152 2.40 -8.42 6.43
CA GLY A 152 2.24 -9.86 6.67
C GLY A 152 2.46 -10.28 8.12
N ILE A 153 2.68 -9.33 9.04
CA ILE A 153 3.02 -9.56 10.45
C ILE A 153 2.40 -8.43 11.28
N LYS A 154 1.82 -8.73 12.45
CA LYS A 154 1.37 -7.72 13.42
C LYS A 154 2.52 -7.14 14.24
N THR A 155 2.32 -5.97 14.83
CA THR A 155 3.38 -5.28 15.56
C THR A 155 3.92 -6.07 16.75
N TYR A 156 3.03 -6.80 17.45
CA TYR A 156 3.38 -7.60 18.64
C TYR A 156 3.88 -9.02 18.32
N GLU A 157 3.82 -9.45 17.06
CA GLU A 157 4.36 -10.74 16.62
C GLU A 157 5.86 -10.66 16.27
N ARG A 158 6.42 -9.45 16.24
CA ARG A 158 7.82 -9.21 15.91
C ARG A 158 8.50 -8.30 16.94
N PRO A 159 9.70 -8.67 17.46
CA PRO A 159 10.50 -7.81 18.32
C PRO A 159 10.78 -6.45 17.68
N ARG A 160 10.79 -5.39 18.50
CA ARG A 160 10.81 -4.00 18.01
C ARG A 160 12.08 -3.66 17.22
N ASP A 161 13.20 -4.28 17.56
CA ASP A 161 14.49 -4.16 16.90
C ASP A 161 14.52 -4.79 15.49
N GLU A 162 13.60 -5.69 15.19
CA GLU A 162 13.47 -6.32 13.87
C GLU A 162 12.40 -5.64 12.97
N TRP A 163 11.77 -4.56 13.42
CA TRP A 163 10.65 -3.95 12.68
C TRP A 163 11.02 -3.37 11.32
N ASP A 164 12.30 -3.07 11.10
CA ASP A 164 12.80 -2.57 9.81
C ASP A 164 13.17 -3.69 8.83
N GLU A 165 13.20 -4.94 9.28
CA GLU A 165 13.41 -6.08 8.40
C GLU A 165 12.23 -6.24 7.41
N PRO A 166 12.47 -6.78 6.20
CA PRO A 166 11.42 -6.99 5.22
C PRO A 166 10.23 -7.77 5.79
N GLY A 167 9.03 -7.38 5.39
CA GLY A 167 7.81 -8.13 5.71
C GLY A 167 7.72 -9.46 4.94
N LEU A 168 6.58 -10.13 5.06
CA LEU A 168 6.33 -11.44 4.44
C LEU A 168 5.64 -11.32 3.09
N VAL A 169 4.78 -10.32 2.92
CA VAL A 169 3.94 -10.15 1.73
C VAL A 169 4.49 -9.10 0.78
N LYS A 170 4.23 -9.27 -0.52
CA LYS A 170 4.69 -8.34 -1.58
C LYS A 170 3.63 -7.27 -1.82
N SER A 171 4.08 -6.06 -2.09
CA SER A 171 3.31 -4.98 -2.69
C SER A 171 4.08 -4.42 -3.88
N MET A 172 3.38 -3.79 -4.82
CA MET A 172 4.03 -3.01 -5.87
C MET A 172 3.76 -1.53 -5.64
N ILE A 173 4.83 -0.76 -5.61
CA ILE A 173 4.83 0.67 -5.43
C ILE A 173 5.08 1.30 -6.79
N LEU A 174 4.22 2.23 -7.19
CA LEU A 174 4.37 3.01 -8.41
C LEU A 174 4.32 4.50 -8.05
N VAL A 175 5.06 5.32 -8.79
CA VAL A 175 4.95 6.78 -8.73
C VAL A 175 4.49 7.26 -10.10
N TYR A 176 3.36 7.96 -10.12
CA TYR A 176 2.82 8.62 -11.30
C TYR A 176 3.12 10.11 -11.24
N GLU A 177 3.47 10.69 -12.38
CA GLU A 177 3.86 12.09 -12.53
C GLU A 177 3.04 12.76 -13.65
N GLY A 178 2.57 13.98 -13.37
CA GLY A 178 1.91 14.83 -14.36
C GLY A 178 1.07 15.94 -13.73
N LYS A 179 0.39 16.74 -14.56
CA LYS A 179 -0.57 17.74 -14.06
C LYS A 179 -1.77 17.06 -13.41
N ASP A 180 -2.15 17.51 -12.22
CA ASP A 180 -3.27 16.96 -11.42
C ASP A 180 -3.15 15.44 -11.26
N ALA A 181 -1.94 14.97 -10.91
CA ALA A 181 -1.66 13.54 -10.82
C ALA A 181 -2.50 12.88 -9.73
N ILE A 182 -2.65 13.56 -8.58
CA ILE A 182 -3.39 13.05 -7.43
C ILE A 182 -4.88 12.92 -7.79
N GLY A 183 -5.49 13.98 -8.32
CA GLY A 183 -6.91 13.99 -8.67
C GLY A 183 -7.25 12.92 -9.71
N LYS A 184 -6.45 12.82 -10.77
CA LYS A 184 -6.63 11.81 -11.83
C LYS A 184 -6.51 10.38 -11.33
N ILE A 185 -5.48 10.07 -10.55
CA ILE A 185 -5.31 8.72 -10.00
C ILE A 185 -6.46 8.37 -9.04
N ARG A 186 -6.87 9.29 -8.16
CA ARG A 186 -7.99 9.06 -7.24
C ARG A 186 -9.32 8.85 -7.97
N THR A 187 -9.52 9.55 -9.09
CA THR A 187 -10.71 9.39 -9.94
C THR A 187 -10.78 7.99 -10.53
N ILE A 188 -9.67 7.48 -11.09
CA ILE A 188 -9.59 6.13 -11.64
C ILE A 188 -9.69 5.06 -10.53
N LEU A 189 -9.13 5.35 -9.35
CA LEU A 189 -9.15 4.43 -8.22
C LEU A 189 -10.56 4.24 -7.65
N GLY A 190 -11.36 5.31 -7.56
CA GLY A 190 -12.71 5.29 -7.03
C GLY A 190 -12.77 5.39 -5.49
N ALA A 191 -14.00 5.44 -4.96
CA ALA A 191 -14.26 5.57 -3.52
C ALA A 191 -13.62 4.42 -2.72
N THR A 192 -13.18 4.70 -1.48
CA THR A 192 -12.46 3.74 -0.62
C THR A 192 -13.23 2.44 -0.38
N ASP A 193 -14.55 2.55 -0.28
CA ASP A 193 -15.48 1.43 -0.21
C ASP A 193 -15.85 0.96 -1.63
N PRO A 194 -15.46 -0.26 -2.04
CA PRO A 194 -15.81 -0.84 -3.34
C PRO A 194 -17.31 -0.83 -3.66
N THR A 195 -18.17 -0.94 -2.66
CA THR A 195 -19.63 -0.97 -2.86
C THR A 195 -20.18 0.38 -3.30
N LYS A 196 -19.48 1.47 -2.95
CA LYS A 196 -19.80 2.87 -3.28
C LYS A 196 -18.99 3.41 -4.46
N ALA A 197 -18.02 2.64 -4.97
CA ALA A 197 -17.19 3.04 -6.09
C ALA A 197 -17.95 2.91 -7.41
N ALA A 198 -17.76 3.89 -8.32
CA ALA A 198 -18.42 3.89 -9.62
C ALA A 198 -17.96 2.72 -10.50
N ALA A 199 -18.82 2.25 -11.39
CA ALA A 199 -18.47 1.22 -12.39
C ALA A 199 -17.26 1.67 -13.23
N GLY A 200 -16.35 0.74 -13.54
CA GLY A 200 -15.12 1.05 -14.25
C GLY A 200 -14.02 1.71 -13.41
N THR A 201 -14.17 1.84 -12.09
CA THR A 201 -13.07 2.22 -11.18
C THR A 201 -12.37 1.00 -10.62
N ILE A 202 -11.07 1.12 -10.30
CA ILE A 202 -10.26 -0.02 -9.83
C ILE A 202 -10.85 -0.67 -8.58
N ARG A 203 -11.31 0.14 -7.61
CA ARG A 203 -11.89 -0.40 -6.37
C ARG A 203 -13.20 -1.12 -6.62
N ARG A 204 -13.99 -0.70 -7.60
CA ARG A 204 -15.23 -1.39 -7.97
C ARG A 204 -14.96 -2.73 -8.64
N GLU A 205 -13.99 -2.78 -9.56
CA GLU A 205 -13.66 -3.97 -10.35
C GLU A 205 -12.89 -5.03 -9.54
N PHE A 206 -11.99 -4.60 -8.64
CA PHE A 206 -11.03 -5.49 -7.98
C PHE A 206 -11.11 -5.52 -6.46
N GLY A 207 -11.80 -4.56 -5.84
CA GLY A 207 -11.93 -4.49 -4.38
C GLY A 207 -13.00 -5.44 -3.84
N SER A 208 -12.72 -6.08 -2.71
CA SER A 208 -13.67 -6.95 -2.01
C SER A 208 -14.35 -6.24 -0.84
N ASN A 209 -13.63 -5.38 -0.13
CA ASN A 209 -14.15 -4.56 0.98
C ASN A 209 -13.24 -3.34 1.22
N ILE A 210 -13.52 -2.56 2.27
CA ILE A 210 -12.77 -1.34 2.61
C ILE A 210 -11.28 -1.61 2.87
N CYS A 211 -10.95 -2.72 3.53
CA CYS A 211 -9.56 -3.09 3.85
C CYS A 211 -8.84 -3.66 2.60
N ILE A 212 -9.52 -4.54 1.88
CA ILE A 212 -9.06 -5.23 0.66
C ILE A 212 -9.68 -4.54 -0.57
N ASN A 213 -9.23 -3.32 -0.84
CA ASN A 213 -9.73 -2.50 -1.94
C ASN A 213 -8.76 -2.42 -3.12
N ALA A 214 -7.94 -3.47 -3.32
CA ALA A 214 -6.97 -3.65 -4.40
C ALA A 214 -5.79 -2.66 -4.48
N ALA A 215 -6.01 -1.36 -4.26
CA ALA A 215 -4.96 -0.35 -4.34
C ALA A 215 -5.14 0.84 -3.38
N HIS A 216 -4.00 1.44 -3.02
CA HIS A 216 -3.88 2.73 -2.34
C HIS A 216 -3.39 3.80 -3.31
N ALA A 217 -3.80 5.04 -3.09
CA ALA A 217 -3.20 6.21 -3.71
C ALA A 217 -3.19 7.37 -2.71
N SER A 218 -2.16 8.22 -2.78
CA SER A 218 -2.04 9.42 -1.96
C SER A 218 -3.27 10.32 -2.10
N ASP A 219 -3.59 11.07 -1.03
CA ASP A 219 -4.73 11.98 -0.98
C ASP A 219 -4.36 13.46 -1.14
N SER A 220 -3.10 13.81 -0.93
CA SER A 220 -2.54 15.15 -1.12
C SER A 220 -1.07 15.09 -1.53
N VAL A 221 -0.50 16.23 -1.95
CA VAL A 221 0.92 16.35 -2.31
C VAL A 221 1.80 16.06 -1.10
N GLU A 222 1.41 16.56 0.06
CA GLU A 222 2.11 16.37 1.33
C GLU A 222 2.11 14.89 1.73
N SER A 223 0.96 14.22 1.59
CA SER A 223 0.88 12.77 1.77
C SER A 223 1.76 12.02 0.79
N ALA A 224 1.74 12.37 -0.50
CA ALA A 224 2.58 11.72 -1.50
C ALA A 224 4.08 11.82 -1.15
N VAL A 225 4.55 13.01 -0.77
CA VAL A 225 5.95 13.23 -0.35
C VAL A 225 6.30 12.38 0.88
N ARG A 226 5.46 12.41 1.92
CA ARG A 226 5.65 11.61 3.15
C ARG A 226 5.69 10.12 2.84
N GLU A 227 4.71 9.63 2.10
CA GLU A 227 4.54 8.23 1.74
C GLU A 227 5.72 7.72 0.88
N MET A 228 6.16 8.51 -0.10
CA MET A 228 7.33 8.20 -0.93
C MET A 228 8.62 8.11 -0.09
N GLY A 229 8.78 8.99 0.90
CA GLY A 229 9.91 8.96 1.83
C GLY A 229 9.91 7.72 2.73
N ILE A 230 8.75 7.35 3.29
CA ILE A 230 8.61 6.15 4.14
C ILE A 230 8.96 4.87 3.35
N LEU A 231 8.50 4.78 2.11
CA LEU A 231 8.74 3.60 1.26
C LEU A 231 10.05 3.66 0.48
N GLU A 232 10.85 4.71 0.67
CA GLU A 232 12.16 4.90 0.04
C GLU A 232 12.10 4.64 -1.47
N VAL A 233 11.17 5.32 -2.16
CA VAL A 233 10.88 5.05 -3.59
C VAL A 233 12.06 5.31 -4.52
N GLU A 234 13.03 6.11 -4.07
CA GLU A 234 14.28 6.41 -4.78
C GLU A 234 15.29 5.26 -4.71
N LYS A 235 15.21 4.41 -3.68
CA LYS A 235 16.14 3.29 -3.52
C LYS A 235 15.79 2.16 -4.48
N ASN A 236 16.80 1.72 -5.24
CA ASN A 236 16.68 0.60 -6.16
C ASN A 236 16.97 -0.74 -5.45
N HIS A 237 15.93 -1.45 -5.06
CA HIS A 237 16.06 -2.77 -4.42
C HIS A 237 16.28 -3.90 -5.43
N LEU A 238 15.97 -3.70 -6.71
CA LEU A 238 16.12 -4.72 -7.75
C LEU A 238 17.60 -5.12 -7.90
N GLY A 239 18.53 -4.18 -7.78
CA GLY A 239 19.97 -4.49 -7.80
C GLY A 239 20.38 -5.51 -6.73
N GLY A 240 19.81 -5.45 -5.52
CA GLY A 240 20.04 -6.44 -4.47
C GLY A 240 19.48 -7.82 -4.84
N VAL A 241 18.27 -7.86 -5.40
CA VAL A 241 17.61 -9.09 -5.86
C VAL A 241 18.41 -9.77 -6.96
N LEU A 242 18.86 -9.01 -7.97
CA LEU A 242 19.64 -9.56 -9.08
C LEU A 242 21.01 -10.06 -8.61
N ARG A 243 21.70 -9.33 -7.72
CA ARG A 243 22.97 -9.80 -7.15
C ARG A 243 22.81 -11.09 -6.34
N HIS A 244 21.74 -11.20 -5.56
CA HIS A 244 21.42 -12.42 -4.85
C HIS A 244 21.18 -13.59 -5.81
N TYR A 245 20.39 -13.37 -6.87
CA TYR A 245 20.17 -14.38 -7.91
C TYR A 245 21.49 -14.82 -8.57
N VAL A 246 22.34 -13.88 -8.99
CA VAL A 246 23.64 -14.16 -9.63
C VAL A 246 24.59 -14.91 -8.68
N ALA A 247 24.53 -14.66 -7.37
CA ALA A 247 25.39 -15.30 -6.39
C ALA A 247 24.96 -16.73 -5.99
N ASN A 248 23.69 -17.10 -6.24
CA ASN A 248 23.09 -18.37 -5.81
C ASN A 248 22.68 -19.28 -6.99
N ARG A 249 23.21 -19.02 -8.19
CA ARG A 249 23.03 -19.87 -9.37
C ARG A 249 24.17 -20.88 -9.48
#